data_AF-A0A367YQW9-F1
#
_entry.id   AF-A0A367YQW9-F1
#
_cell.length_a   1.000
_cell.length_b   1.000
_cell.length_c   1.000
_cell.angle_alpha   90.00
_cell.angle_beta   90.00
_cell.angle_gamma   90.00
#
_symmetry.space_group_name_H-M   'P 1'
#
loop_
_entity.id
_entity.type
_entity.pdbx_description
1 polymer ?
#
loop_
_entity_poly.entity_id
_entity_poly.type
_entity_poly.pdbx_seq_one_letter_code
_entity_poly.pdbx_strand_id
1 'polypeptide(L)'
;MSDPTHQAPGVGAHALCGARTRSGAPCSNPPMLGQRRCRMHGGASPRARSRAERTLAEQQAALAATRLGVLVETSPEQALLDEVHRCAGMIAYYGQRAREVEAGTIDGDRPNRLDPDDPRETRRDLVWGITRQKTGGEDAGTTEEAAPNVWLKLWNEERDRLVRVAAACLKAGIEERRVRIAEETGSLVAQVIRRVLDRLELTEQQRTLVGTVVPDELRALASAEVGR
;
A
#
# COMPACT_ATOMS: atom_id res chain seq x y z
N MET A 1 3.87 24.63 -35.03
CA MET A 1 2.56 25.03 -34.49
C MET A 1 2.33 24.16 -33.28
N SER A 2 2.63 24.68 -32.10
CA SER A 2 2.66 23.92 -30.85
C SER A 2 1.26 23.93 -30.23
N ASP A 3 0.69 22.75 -30.07
CA ASP A 3 -0.60 22.51 -29.42
C ASP A 3 -0.52 22.93 -27.93
N PRO A 4 -1.34 23.89 -27.45
CA PRO A 4 -1.30 24.34 -26.07
C PRO A 4 -2.04 23.33 -25.21
N THR A 5 -1.33 22.29 -24.81
CA THR A 5 -1.82 21.27 -23.87
C THR A 5 -2.25 21.91 -22.54
N HIS A 6 -3.56 22.08 -22.42
CA HIS A 6 -4.40 21.90 -21.25
C HIS A 6 -3.66 21.83 -19.88
N GLN A 7 -3.11 22.95 -19.41
CA GLN A 7 -2.74 23.09 -18.00
C GLN A 7 -4.03 23.21 -17.19
N ALA A 8 -4.42 22.13 -16.50
CA ALA A 8 -5.40 22.22 -15.43
C ALA A 8 -4.88 23.22 -14.38
N PRO A 9 -5.64 24.26 -13.99
CA PRO A 9 -5.16 25.22 -13.02
C PRO A 9 -5.09 24.54 -11.65
N GLY A 10 -3.89 24.25 -11.17
CA GLY A 10 -3.68 23.85 -9.79
C GLY A 10 -4.01 25.02 -8.87
N VAL A 11 -5.10 24.95 -8.09
CA VAL A 11 -5.48 26.05 -7.19
C VAL A 11 -5.41 25.61 -5.73
N GLY A 12 -4.17 25.54 -5.26
CA GLY A 12 -3.69 26.22 -4.04
C GLY A 12 -2.67 27.33 -4.37
N ALA A 13 -2.47 27.64 -5.66
CA ALA A 13 -1.32 28.41 -6.15
C ALA A 13 -1.38 29.94 -5.98
N HIS A 14 -2.42 30.47 -5.32
CA HIS A 14 -2.44 31.90 -5.04
C HIS A 14 -1.62 32.18 -3.78
N ALA A 15 -0.45 32.78 -3.95
CA ALA A 15 0.38 33.22 -2.84
C ALA A 15 -0.36 34.17 -1.87
N LEU A 16 -1.38 34.90 -2.36
CA LEU A 16 -2.11 35.92 -1.60
C LEU A 16 -3.63 35.88 -1.85
N CYS A 17 -4.39 36.37 -0.88
CA CYS A 17 -5.86 36.45 -0.86
C CYS A 17 -6.50 37.20 -2.04
N GLY A 18 -5.74 38.07 -2.72
CA GLY A 18 -6.21 38.85 -3.87
C GLY A 18 -7.40 39.78 -3.60
N ALA A 19 -7.73 40.06 -2.33
CA ALA A 19 -8.74 41.05 -1.95
C ALA A 19 -8.08 42.41 -1.77
N ARG A 20 -8.84 43.51 -1.76
CA ARG A 20 -8.32 44.82 -1.35
C ARG A 20 -8.64 45.06 0.13
N THR A 21 -7.69 45.64 0.86
CA THR A 21 -7.88 46.11 2.22
C THR A 21 -8.75 47.38 2.23
N ARG A 22 -9.14 47.85 3.43
CA ARG A 22 -9.90 49.09 3.59
C ARG A 22 -9.17 50.33 3.04
N SER A 23 -7.84 50.31 2.98
CA SER A 23 -7.01 51.39 2.40
C SER A 23 -6.85 51.27 0.87
N GLY A 24 -7.48 50.29 0.23
CA GLY A 24 -7.41 50.08 -1.22
C GLY A 24 -6.19 49.26 -1.70
N ALA A 25 -5.22 49.01 -0.82
CA ALA A 25 -4.05 48.16 -1.09
C ALA A 25 -4.43 46.67 -1.22
N PRO A 26 -3.66 45.85 -1.97
CA PRO A 26 -3.89 44.41 -2.04
C PRO A 26 -3.63 43.72 -0.69
N CYS A 27 -4.44 42.72 -0.36
CA CYS A 27 -4.30 41.93 0.86
C CYS A 27 -3.10 40.99 0.76
N SER A 28 -2.19 41.10 1.72
CA SER A 28 -0.97 40.28 1.84
C SER A 28 -1.18 38.94 2.57
N ASN A 29 -2.37 38.66 3.11
CA ASN A 29 -2.61 37.40 3.82
C ASN A 29 -2.73 36.23 2.84
N PRO A 30 -2.23 35.04 3.21
CA PRO A 30 -2.44 33.83 2.41
C PRO A 30 -3.93 33.46 2.39
N PRO A 31 -4.43 32.91 1.28
CA PRO A 31 -5.77 32.36 1.25
C PRO A 31 -5.90 31.13 2.16
N MET A 32 -7.12 30.80 2.60
CA MET A 32 -7.34 29.50 3.24
C MET A 32 -7.26 28.37 2.21
N LEU A 33 -6.98 27.15 2.65
CA LEU A 33 -6.81 25.97 1.80
C LEU A 33 -8.02 25.76 0.88
N GLY A 34 -7.77 25.46 -0.40
CA GLY A 34 -8.82 25.14 -1.38
C GLY A 34 -9.64 26.34 -1.89
N GLN A 35 -9.25 27.58 -1.59
CA GLN A 35 -9.99 28.78 -1.97
C GLN A 35 -9.09 29.99 -2.25
N ARG A 36 -9.69 31.10 -2.71
CA ARG A 36 -8.96 32.33 -3.09
C ARG A 36 -8.86 33.38 -2.00
N ARG A 37 -9.63 33.27 -0.91
CA ARG A 37 -9.72 34.31 0.13
C ARG A 37 -9.14 33.85 1.45
N CYS A 38 -8.51 34.78 2.18
CA CYS A 38 -8.03 34.56 3.54
C CYS A 38 -9.22 34.59 4.52
N ARG A 39 -8.94 34.19 5.77
CA ARG A 39 -9.92 34.20 6.87
C ARG A 39 -10.66 35.53 7.00
N MET A 40 -9.92 36.64 6.90
CA MET A 40 -10.42 38.00 7.13
C MET A 40 -11.25 38.57 5.97
N HIS A 41 -11.14 38.01 4.76
CA HIS A 41 -11.84 38.48 3.57
C HIS A 41 -12.87 37.45 3.09
N GLY A 42 -13.67 36.94 4.05
CA GLY A 42 -14.80 36.05 3.78
C GLY A 42 -14.45 34.57 3.64
N GLY A 43 -13.16 34.23 3.76
CA GLY A 43 -12.70 32.85 3.60
C GLY A 43 -13.17 31.90 4.70
N ALA A 44 -13.51 32.41 5.89
CA ALA A 44 -14.03 31.61 6.98
C ALA A 44 -15.54 31.33 6.91
N SER A 45 -16.26 31.92 5.94
CA SER A 45 -17.71 31.76 5.85
C SER A 45 -18.08 30.29 5.58
N PRO A 46 -19.20 29.78 6.11
CA PRO A 46 -19.63 28.38 5.88
C PRO A 46 -19.73 28.03 4.39
N ARG A 47 -20.23 28.97 3.57
CA ARG A 47 -20.31 28.80 2.11
C ARG A 47 -18.94 28.74 1.43
N ALA A 48 -17.97 29.54 1.88
CA ALA A 48 -16.61 29.50 1.34
C ALA A 48 -15.92 28.17 1.69
N ARG A 49 -16.06 27.71 2.94
CA ARG A 49 -15.51 26.43 3.41
C ARG A 49 -16.09 25.23 2.67
N SER A 50 -17.42 25.13 2.57
CA SER A 50 -18.07 24.04 1.84
C SER A 50 -17.68 24.02 0.35
N ARG A 51 -17.56 25.19 -0.28
CA ARG A 51 -17.04 25.28 -1.66
C ARG A 51 -15.57 24.84 -1.76
N ALA A 52 -14.74 25.21 -0.79
CA ALA A 52 -13.34 24.81 -0.74
C ALA A 52 -13.19 23.29 -0.58
N GLU A 53 -13.95 22.68 0.35
CA GLU A 53 -14.01 21.22 0.54
C GLU A 53 -14.41 20.51 -0.74
N ARG A 54 -15.49 20.97 -1.40
CA ARG A 54 -15.92 20.41 -2.69
C ARG A 54 -14.84 20.55 -3.78
N THR A 55 -14.21 21.72 -3.86
CA THR A 55 -13.14 21.97 -4.84
C THR A 55 -11.95 21.04 -4.61
N LEU A 56 -11.54 20.85 -3.35
CA LEU A 56 -10.46 19.93 -2.99
C LEU A 56 -10.84 18.47 -3.30
N ALA A 57 -12.08 18.06 -3.01
CA ALA A 57 -12.58 16.73 -3.33
C ALA A 57 -12.62 16.48 -4.85
N GLU A 58 -13.09 17.45 -5.64
CA GLU A 58 -13.09 17.39 -7.10
C GLU A 58 -11.66 17.31 -7.66
N GLN A 59 -10.70 18.04 -7.08
CA GLN A 59 -9.29 17.97 -7.45
C GLN A 59 -8.66 16.61 -7.11
N GLN A 60 -8.92 16.09 -5.92
CA GLN A 60 -8.46 14.76 -5.52
C GLN A 60 -9.04 13.68 -6.43
N ALA A 61 -10.33 13.77 -6.76
CA ALA A 61 -10.98 12.86 -7.70
C ALA A 61 -10.37 12.97 -9.10
N ALA A 62 -10.06 14.18 -9.59
CA ALA A 62 -9.40 14.38 -10.88
C ALA A 62 -7.98 13.78 -10.88
N LEU A 63 -7.19 13.97 -9.82
CA LEU A 63 -5.86 13.35 -9.67
C LEU A 63 -5.93 11.82 -9.53
N ALA A 64 -6.97 11.28 -8.91
CA ALA A 64 -7.19 9.85 -8.87
C ALA A 64 -7.58 9.32 -10.27
N ALA A 65 -8.42 10.06 -10.99
CA ALA A 65 -8.87 9.70 -12.34
C ALA A 65 -7.72 9.70 -13.36
N THR A 66 -6.70 10.55 -13.23
CA THR A 66 -5.52 10.48 -14.13
C THR A 66 -4.71 9.19 -13.98
N ARG A 67 -4.82 8.49 -12.84
CA ARG A 67 -4.18 7.20 -12.61
C ARG A 67 -5.04 6.02 -13.05
N LEU A 68 -6.34 6.22 -13.27
CA LEU A 68 -7.25 5.16 -13.66
C LEU A 68 -6.97 4.72 -15.10
N GLY A 69 -6.71 3.42 -15.28
CA GLY A 69 -6.45 2.86 -16.61
C GLY A 69 -5.07 3.21 -17.18
N VAL A 70 -4.15 3.74 -16.36
CA VAL A 70 -2.75 3.88 -16.75
C VAL A 70 -2.20 2.51 -17.11
N LEU A 71 -1.57 2.42 -18.28
CA LEU A 71 -0.90 1.20 -18.71
C LEU A 71 0.27 0.93 -17.75
N VAL A 72 0.20 -0.22 -17.08
CA VAL A 72 1.30 -0.77 -16.31
C VAL A 72 1.88 -1.91 -17.14
N GLU A 73 3.13 -1.76 -17.58
CA GLU A 73 3.85 -2.84 -18.25
C GLU A 73 4.16 -3.95 -17.25
N THR A 74 3.48 -5.08 -17.37
CA THR A 74 3.69 -6.27 -16.55
C THR A 74 3.27 -7.52 -17.33
N SER A 75 3.87 -8.66 -17.01
CA SER A 75 3.39 -9.95 -17.51
C SER A 75 2.30 -10.50 -16.60
N PRO A 76 1.40 -11.38 -17.09
CA PRO A 76 0.43 -12.05 -16.22
C PRO A 76 1.09 -12.82 -15.07
N GLU A 77 2.26 -13.40 -15.31
CA GLU A 77 3.04 -14.14 -14.33
C GLU A 77 3.53 -13.21 -13.21
N GLN A 78 4.14 -12.09 -13.58
CA GLN A 78 4.62 -11.09 -12.63
C GLN A 78 3.46 -10.48 -11.84
N ALA A 79 2.35 -10.14 -12.50
CA ALA A 79 1.17 -9.57 -11.84
C ALA A 79 0.58 -10.52 -10.78
N LEU A 80 0.52 -11.82 -11.08
CA LEU A 80 0.04 -12.83 -10.12
C LEU A 80 1.00 -12.98 -8.93
N LEU A 81 2.31 -13.02 -9.17
CA LEU A 81 3.32 -13.10 -8.10
C LEU A 81 3.27 -11.83 -7.21
N ASP A 82 3.18 -10.66 -7.83
CA ASP A 82 3.05 -9.40 -7.11
C ASP A 82 1.80 -9.38 -6.22
N GLU A 83 0.68 -9.91 -6.71
CA GLU A 83 -0.54 -10.04 -5.91
C GLU A 83 -0.37 -11.03 -4.75
N VAL A 84 0.32 -12.17 -4.93
CA VAL A 84 0.65 -13.07 -3.80
C VAL A 84 1.41 -12.32 -2.71
N HIS A 85 2.45 -11.57 -3.08
CA HIS A 85 3.24 -10.80 -2.12
C HIS A 85 2.43 -9.69 -1.45
N ARG A 86 1.57 -9.01 -2.20
CA ARG A 86 0.67 -7.96 -1.70
C ARG A 86 -0.32 -8.54 -0.68
N CYS A 87 -0.97 -9.66 -1.01
CA CYS A 87 -1.86 -10.39 -0.10
C CYS A 87 -1.13 -10.78 1.19
N ALA A 88 0.07 -11.34 1.09
CA ALA A 88 0.85 -11.74 2.26
C ALA A 88 1.17 -10.54 3.19
N GLY A 89 1.56 -9.40 2.63
CA GLY A 89 1.79 -8.17 3.39
C GLY A 89 0.51 -7.63 4.05
N MET A 90 -0.60 -7.63 3.33
CA MET A 90 -1.90 -7.20 3.87
C MET A 90 -2.38 -8.10 5.00
N ILE A 91 -2.22 -9.42 4.90
CA ILE A 91 -2.53 -10.38 5.97
C ILE A 91 -1.70 -10.09 7.22
N ALA A 92 -0.39 -9.84 7.07
CA ALA A 92 0.47 -9.50 8.20
C ALA A 92 -0.01 -8.22 8.89
N TYR A 93 -0.33 -7.18 8.11
CA TYR A 93 -0.83 -5.91 8.61
C TYR A 93 -2.19 -6.05 9.32
N TYR A 94 -3.19 -6.66 8.67
CA TYR A 94 -4.53 -6.82 9.28
C TYR A 94 -4.50 -7.73 10.51
N GLY A 95 -3.67 -8.78 10.50
CA GLY A 95 -3.46 -9.63 11.67
C GLY A 95 -2.85 -8.88 12.83
N GLN A 96 -1.89 -7.98 12.58
CA GLN A 96 -1.37 -7.09 13.62
C GLN A 96 -2.46 -6.16 14.17
N ARG A 97 -3.23 -5.51 13.30
CA ARG A 97 -4.33 -4.62 13.73
C ARG A 97 -5.40 -5.33 14.54
N ALA A 98 -5.77 -6.54 14.15
CA ALA A 98 -6.71 -7.36 14.91
C ALA A 98 -6.18 -7.67 16.33
N ARG A 99 -4.89 -8.01 16.46
CA ARG A 99 -4.26 -8.22 17.78
C ARG A 99 -4.19 -6.95 18.61
N GLU A 100 -3.94 -5.81 17.99
CA GLU A 100 -3.95 -4.52 18.68
C GLU A 100 -5.36 -4.15 19.18
N VAL A 101 -6.41 -4.46 18.42
CA VAL A 101 -7.81 -4.32 18.91
C VAL A 101 -8.08 -5.24 20.08
N GLU A 102 -7.74 -6.53 19.96
CA GLU A 102 -7.87 -7.50 21.05
C GLU A 102 -7.06 -7.06 22.28
N ALA A 103 -5.89 -6.46 22.08
CA ALA A 103 -5.05 -5.89 23.14
C ALA A 103 -5.56 -4.55 23.68
N GLY A 104 -6.47 -3.87 22.98
CA GLY A 104 -7.08 -2.61 23.41
C GLY A 104 -6.21 -1.39 23.14
N THR A 105 -5.25 -1.51 22.23
CA THR A 105 -4.22 -0.50 21.98
C THR A 105 -4.53 0.44 20.80
N ILE A 106 -5.57 0.16 20.01
CA ILE A 106 -5.96 0.98 18.85
C ILE A 106 -6.90 2.13 19.20
N ASP A 107 -7.61 2.09 20.33
CA ASP A 107 -8.56 3.14 20.72
C ASP A 107 -8.18 3.75 22.08
N GLY A 108 -7.41 4.82 22.02
CA GLY A 108 -6.94 5.57 23.19
C GLY A 108 -8.00 6.43 23.90
N ASP A 109 -9.30 6.27 23.61
CA ASP A 109 -10.35 7.14 24.16
C ASP A 109 -11.74 6.48 24.30
N ARG A 110 -11.83 5.14 24.24
CA ARG A 110 -13.11 4.49 24.58
C ARG A 110 -13.34 4.62 26.09
N PRO A 111 -14.41 5.29 26.57
CA PRO A 111 -14.78 5.21 27.97
C PRO A 111 -15.17 3.75 28.24
N ASN A 112 -14.27 3.10 28.97
CA ASN A 112 -14.38 1.76 29.49
C ASN A 112 -15.73 1.63 30.25
N ARG A 113 -16.73 1.00 29.64
CA ARG A 113 -17.82 0.33 30.38
C ARG A 113 -17.47 -1.15 30.46
N LEU A 114 -16.36 -1.41 31.12
CA LEU A 114 -16.14 -2.67 31.79
C LEU A 114 -16.17 -2.32 33.27
N ASP A 115 -17.06 -2.95 34.04
CA ASP A 115 -16.95 -2.92 35.48
C ASP A 115 -15.65 -3.67 35.84
N PRO A 116 -14.63 -2.98 36.40
CA PRO A 116 -13.36 -3.62 36.76
C PRO A 116 -13.54 -4.79 37.75
N ASP A 117 -14.69 -4.84 38.44
CA ASP A 117 -15.03 -5.81 39.47
C ASP A 117 -15.92 -6.98 38.96
N ASP A 118 -16.35 -7.03 37.68
CA ASP A 118 -17.10 -8.17 37.12
C ASP A 118 -16.20 -9.11 36.28
N PRO A 119 -15.81 -10.29 36.81
CA PRO A 119 -14.99 -11.26 36.07
C PRO A 119 -15.69 -11.90 34.87
N ARG A 120 -16.98 -11.63 34.62
CA ARG A 120 -17.73 -12.09 33.44
C ARG A 120 -17.61 -11.15 32.25
N GLU A 121 -17.19 -9.90 32.46
CA GLU A 121 -16.98 -8.92 31.41
C GLU A 121 -15.56 -9.09 30.83
N THR A 122 -15.33 -10.16 30.08
CA THR A 122 -14.09 -10.30 29.31
C THR A 122 -14.17 -9.40 28.08
N ARG A 123 -13.13 -8.61 27.83
CA ARG A 123 -13.03 -7.73 26.67
C ARG A 123 -13.16 -8.53 25.36
N ARG A 124 -14.21 -8.27 24.58
CA ARG A 124 -14.55 -8.98 23.33
C ARG A 124 -14.49 -8.04 22.12
N ASP A 125 -13.51 -7.15 22.07
CA ASP A 125 -13.43 -6.05 21.09
C ASP A 125 -13.36 -6.51 19.61
N LEU A 126 -12.95 -7.76 19.36
CA LEU A 126 -12.96 -8.35 18.02
C LEU A 126 -14.31 -8.91 17.56
N VAL A 127 -15.25 -9.17 18.47
CA VAL A 127 -16.52 -9.85 18.16
C VAL A 127 -17.76 -9.13 18.73
N TRP A 128 -17.54 -8.06 19.49
CA TRP A 128 -18.56 -7.18 20.06
C TRP A 128 -18.10 -5.73 19.93
N GLY A 129 -18.98 -4.83 19.48
CA GLY A 129 -18.65 -3.42 19.38
C GLY A 129 -19.71 -2.57 18.68
N ILE A 130 -19.38 -1.30 18.48
CA ILE A 130 -20.26 -0.30 17.86
C ILE A 130 -20.46 -0.64 16.38
N THR A 131 -21.70 -0.93 15.98
CA THR A 131 -22.07 -1.12 14.57
C THR A 131 -22.66 0.13 13.94
N ARG A 132 -23.16 1.06 14.76
CA ARG A 132 -23.74 2.33 14.29
C ARG A 132 -23.53 3.46 15.27
N GLN A 133 -23.17 4.63 14.76
CA GLN A 133 -23.14 5.87 15.53
C GLN A 133 -23.98 6.93 14.81
N LYS A 134 -24.99 7.48 15.49
CA LYS A 134 -25.85 8.55 14.97
C LYS A 134 -25.59 9.83 15.75
N THR A 135 -25.13 10.86 15.07
CA THR A 135 -24.89 12.20 15.64
C THR A 135 -26.02 13.16 15.23
N GLY A 136 -26.69 13.75 16.23
CA GLY A 136 -27.78 14.71 16.04
C GLY A 136 -29.19 14.11 15.91
N GLY A 137 -30.20 14.90 16.29
CA GLY A 137 -31.60 14.47 16.41
C GLY A 137 -31.92 13.84 17.77
N GLU A 138 -33.20 13.59 18.03
CA GLU A 138 -33.67 12.98 19.29
C GLU A 138 -33.18 11.53 19.47
N ASP A 139 -32.97 10.78 18.38
CA ASP A 139 -32.40 9.43 18.44
C ASP A 139 -30.86 9.40 18.27
N ALA A 140 -30.15 10.44 18.69
CA ALA A 140 -28.70 10.41 18.73
C ALA A 140 -28.21 9.33 19.71
N GLY A 141 -27.24 8.52 19.31
CA GLY A 141 -26.76 7.40 20.13
C GLY A 141 -25.86 6.43 19.38
N THR A 142 -25.36 5.47 20.13
CA THR A 142 -24.47 4.40 19.68
C THR A 142 -25.20 3.06 19.78
N THR A 143 -25.16 2.27 18.73
CA THR A 143 -25.66 0.89 18.72
C THR A 143 -24.47 -0.06 18.78
N GLU A 144 -24.48 -0.96 19.76
CA GLU A 144 -23.48 -2.02 19.92
C GLU A 144 -24.12 -3.38 19.67
N GLU A 145 -23.46 -4.22 18.89
CA GLU A 145 -23.94 -5.55 18.51
C GLU A 145 -22.78 -6.56 18.48
N ALA A 146 -23.11 -7.86 18.57
CA ALA A 146 -22.18 -8.95 18.29
C ALA A 146 -21.87 -9.01 16.79
N ALA A 147 -20.78 -8.36 16.39
CA ALA A 147 -20.30 -8.37 15.01
C ALA A 147 -18.77 -8.45 14.98
N PRO A 148 -18.18 -9.18 14.00
CA PRO A 148 -16.73 -9.18 13.81
C PRO A 148 -16.20 -7.77 13.55
N ASN A 149 -15.13 -7.41 14.25
CA ASN A 149 -14.42 -6.16 14.01
C ASN A 149 -13.91 -6.10 12.56
N VAL A 150 -13.90 -4.89 11.99
CA VAL A 150 -13.47 -4.65 10.60
C VAL A 150 -12.10 -5.24 10.29
N TRP A 151 -11.14 -5.19 11.23
CA TRP A 151 -9.81 -5.75 11.01
C TRP A 151 -9.83 -7.27 10.93
N LEU A 152 -10.63 -7.94 11.76
CA LEU A 152 -10.80 -9.39 11.69
C LEU A 152 -11.47 -9.82 10.39
N LYS A 153 -12.48 -9.06 9.94
CA LYS A 153 -13.15 -9.30 8.65
C LYS A 153 -12.17 -9.16 7.48
N LEU A 154 -11.47 -8.04 7.38
CA LEU A 154 -10.47 -7.79 6.32
C LEU A 154 -9.34 -8.83 6.36
N TRP A 155 -8.90 -9.23 7.55
CA TRP A 155 -7.88 -10.25 7.69
C TRP A 155 -8.32 -11.60 7.11
N ASN A 156 -9.55 -12.04 7.39
CA ASN A 156 -10.08 -13.29 6.86
C ASN A 156 -10.33 -13.21 5.34
N GLU A 157 -10.93 -12.13 4.85
CA GLU A 157 -11.16 -11.92 3.41
C GLU A 157 -9.84 -11.95 2.62
N GLU A 158 -8.78 -11.37 3.17
CA GLU A 158 -7.48 -11.35 2.53
C GLU A 158 -6.77 -12.71 2.56
N ARG A 159 -6.97 -13.52 3.61
CA ARG A 159 -6.50 -14.93 3.64
C ARG A 159 -7.15 -15.76 2.54
N ASP A 160 -8.46 -15.59 2.35
CA ASP A 160 -9.19 -16.25 1.27
C ASP A 160 -8.73 -15.76 -0.12
N ARG A 161 -8.39 -14.47 -0.25
CA ARG A 161 -7.79 -13.93 -1.48
C ARG A 161 -6.42 -14.55 -1.74
N LEU A 162 -5.53 -14.60 -0.74
CA LEU A 162 -4.20 -15.21 -0.89
C LEU A 162 -4.30 -16.65 -1.40
N VAL A 163 -5.18 -17.46 -0.81
CA VAL A 163 -5.37 -18.86 -1.24
C VAL A 163 -5.82 -18.93 -2.71
N ARG A 164 -6.76 -18.07 -3.13
CA ARG A 164 -7.23 -18.05 -4.52
C ARG A 164 -6.14 -17.62 -5.51
N VAL A 165 -5.36 -16.60 -5.19
CA VAL A 165 -4.29 -16.10 -6.05
C VAL A 165 -3.14 -17.10 -6.11
N ALA A 166 -2.76 -17.71 -4.98
CA ALA A 166 -1.75 -18.77 -4.95
C ALA A 166 -2.18 -19.99 -5.78
N ALA A 167 -3.44 -20.42 -5.67
CA ALA A 167 -3.98 -21.48 -6.50
C ALA A 167 -3.97 -21.12 -8.00
N ALA A 168 -4.22 -19.85 -8.35
CA ALA A 168 -4.10 -19.38 -9.73
C ALA A 168 -2.65 -19.42 -10.24
N CYS A 169 -1.66 -19.09 -9.40
CA CYS A 169 -0.23 -19.21 -9.75
C CYS A 169 0.17 -20.64 -10.07
N LEU A 170 -0.23 -21.60 -9.20
CA LEU A 170 0.03 -23.02 -9.39
C LEU A 170 -0.66 -23.54 -10.66
N LYS A 171 -1.93 -23.18 -10.88
CA LYS A 171 -2.67 -23.58 -12.07
C LYS A 171 -2.06 -23.03 -13.37
N ALA A 172 -1.49 -21.82 -13.32
CA ALA A 172 -0.81 -21.21 -14.45
C ALA A 172 0.59 -21.82 -14.72
N GLY A 173 1.07 -22.73 -13.85
CA GLY A 173 2.37 -23.37 -14.01
C GLY A 173 3.56 -22.42 -13.83
N ILE A 174 3.37 -21.34 -13.06
CA ILE A 174 4.37 -20.27 -12.92
C ILE A 174 5.63 -20.82 -12.26
N GLU A 175 5.49 -21.62 -11.20
CA GLU A 175 6.63 -22.15 -10.45
C GLU A 175 7.42 -23.16 -11.28
N GLU A 176 6.74 -24.07 -11.99
CA GLU A 176 7.36 -25.03 -12.89
C GLU A 176 8.12 -24.33 -14.03
N ARG A 177 7.55 -23.24 -14.58
CA ARG A 177 8.21 -22.44 -15.60
C ARG A 177 9.45 -21.74 -15.07
N ARG A 178 9.38 -21.17 -13.86
CA ARG A 178 10.52 -20.48 -13.22
C ARG A 178 11.67 -21.45 -12.92
N VAL A 179 11.36 -22.62 -12.37
CA VAL A 179 12.36 -23.67 -12.14
C VAL A 179 13.00 -24.07 -13.46
N ARG A 180 12.20 -24.31 -14.51
CA ARG A 180 12.73 -24.65 -15.84
C ARG A 180 13.67 -23.58 -16.41
N ILE A 181 13.28 -22.31 -16.35
CA ILE A 181 14.13 -21.20 -16.81
C ILE A 181 15.43 -21.14 -15.99
N ALA A 182 15.36 -21.35 -14.67
CA ALA A 182 16.53 -21.39 -13.81
C ALA A 182 17.47 -22.55 -14.15
N GLU A 183 16.92 -23.75 -14.40
CA GLU A 183 17.67 -24.94 -14.84
C GLU A 183 18.32 -24.74 -16.22
N GLU A 184 17.58 -24.20 -17.18
CA GLU A 184 18.09 -23.88 -18.52
C GLU A 184 19.23 -22.85 -18.44
N THR A 185 19.05 -21.80 -17.63
CA THR A 185 20.08 -20.78 -17.38
C THR A 185 21.31 -21.39 -16.73
N GLY A 186 21.13 -22.22 -15.69
CA GLY A 186 22.22 -22.93 -15.01
C GLY A 186 22.99 -23.86 -15.96
N SER A 187 22.28 -24.57 -16.84
CA SER A 187 22.89 -25.40 -17.88
C SER A 187 23.72 -24.57 -18.85
N LEU A 188 23.21 -23.42 -19.30
CA LEU A 188 23.92 -22.51 -20.21
C LEU A 188 25.19 -21.93 -19.56
N VAL A 189 25.09 -21.48 -18.30
CA VAL A 189 26.25 -21.01 -17.53
C VAL A 189 27.30 -22.10 -17.39
N ALA A 190 26.90 -23.32 -17.00
CA ALA A 190 27.82 -24.45 -16.87
C ALA A 190 28.50 -24.81 -18.21
N GLN A 191 27.77 -24.73 -19.33
CA GLN A 191 28.34 -24.94 -20.66
C GLN A 191 29.36 -23.85 -21.04
N VAL A 192 29.08 -22.59 -20.71
CA VAL A 192 30.03 -21.49 -20.94
C VAL A 192 31.30 -21.70 -20.12
N ILE A 193 31.17 -22.02 -18.83
CA ILE A 193 32.31 -22.28 -17.95
C ILE A 193 33.17 -23.43 -18.49
N ARG A 194 32.56 -24.56 -18.89
CA ARG A 194 33.31 -25.67 -19.50
C ARG A 194 34.08 -25.24 -20.75
N ARG A 195 33.42 -24.54 -21.69
CA ARG A 195 34.09 -24.04 -22.91
C ARG A 195 35.24 -23.07 -22.61
N VAL A 196 35.12 -22.26 -21.57
CA VAL A 196 36.21 -21.37 -21.13
C VAL A 196 37.38 -22.19 -20.60
N LEU A 197 37.12 -23.14 -19.69
CA LEU A 197 38.15 -23.99 -19.09
C LEU A 197 38.86 -24.85 -20.13
N ASP A 198 38.13 -25.36 -21.14
CA ASP A 198 38.70 -26.13 -22.25
C ASP A 198 39.68 -25.29 -23.08
N ARG A 199 39.39 -23.99 -23.28
CA ARG A 199 40.25 -23.05 -24.03
C ARG A 199 41.45 -22.54 -23.24
N LEU A 200 41.44 -22.66 -21.92
CA LEU A 200 42.53 -22.23 -21.06
C LEU A 200 43.66 -23.27 -20.94
N GLU A 201 43.54 -24.42 -21.63
CA GLU A 201 44.57 -25.45 -21.73
C GLU A 201 45.19 -25.85 -20.38
N LEU A 202 44.34 -26.04 -19.37
CA LEU A 202 44.75 -26.34 -17.99
C LEU A 202 45.69 -27.55 -17.92
N THR A 203 46.61 -27.57 -16.95
CA THR A 203 47.39 -28.78 -16.64
C THR A 203 46.51 -29.85 -15.99
N GLU A 204 46.96 -31.11 -15.93
CA GLU A 204 46.20 -32.16 -15.24
C GLU A 204 45.95 -31.82 -13.76
N GLN A 205 46.96 -31.27 -13.08
CA GLN A 205 46.83 -30.81 -11.69
C GLN A 205 45.82 -29.67 -11.53
N GLN A 206 45.70 -28.77 -12.52
CA GLN A 206 44.69 -27.71 -12.49
C GLN A 206 43.30 -28.24 -12.81
N ARG A 207 43.16 -29.22 -13.71
CA ARG A 207 41.89 -29.86 -14.05
C ARG A 207 41.24 -30.57 -12.86
N THR A 208 42.02 -31.19 -11.98
CA THR A 208 41.47 -31.84 -10.78
C THR A 208 40.84 -30.84 -9.80
N LEU A 209 41.34 -29.60 -9.78
CA LEU A 209 40.79 -28.52 -8.93
C LEU A 209 39.48 -27.93 -9.47
N VAL A 210 39.19 -28.08 -10.76
CA VAL A 210 37.96 -27.51 -11.37
C VAL A 210 36.69 -28.05 -10.70
N GLY A 211 36.66 -29.34 -10.39
CA GLY A 211 35.50 -30.00 -9.79
C GLY A 211 35.19 -29.56 -8.36
N THR A 212 36.11 -28.87 -7.68
CA THR A 212 35.92 -28.35 -6.32
C THR A 212 35.78 -26.83 -6.32
N VAL A 213 36.71 -26.12 -6.98
CA VAL A 213 36.77 -24.66 -6.97
C VAL A 213 35.54 -24.03 -7.64
N VAL A 214 35.14 -24.49 -8.82
CA VAL A 214 34.00 -23.89 -9.54
C VAL A 214 32.69 -24.04 -8.76
N PRO A 215 32.33 -25.22 -8.23
CA PRO A 215 31.15 -25.34 -7.37
C PRO A 215 31.21 -24.51 -6.08
N ASP A 216 32.40 -24.38 -5.46
CA ASP A 216 32.56 -23.58 -4.25
C ASP A 216 32.28 -22.09 -4.52
N GLU A 217 32.83 -21.53 -5.61
CA GLU A 217 32.59 -20.15 -6.02
C GLU A 217 31.11 -19.90 -6.39
N LEU A 218 30.48 -20.83 -7.13
CA LEU A 218 29.07 -20.72 -7.47
C LEU A 218 28.15 -20.76 -6.24
N ARG A 219 28.48 -21.60 -5.25
CA ARG A 219 27.75 -21.64 -3.96
C ARG A 219 27.96 -20.35 -3.17
N ALA A 220 29.19 -19.83 -3.12
CA ALA A 220 29.50 -18.57 -2.43
C ALA A 220 28.70 -17.40 -3.03
N LEU A 221 28.58 -17.34 -4.36
CA LEU A 221 27.74 -16.35 -5.05
C LEU A 221 26.26 -16.46 -4.63
N ALA A 222 25.70 -17.68 -4.65
CA ALA A 222 24.31 -17.91 -4.27
C ALA A 222 24.02 -17.51 -2.80
N SER A 223 24.94 -17.81 -1.87
CA SER A 223 24.80 -17.41 -0.46
C SER A 223 24.88 -15.89 -0.26
N ALA A 224 25.65 -15.17 -1.08
CA ALA A 224 25.76 -13.71 -1.02
C ALA A 224 24.51 -12.98 -1.58
N GLU A 225 23.72 -13.64 -2.42
CA GLU A 225 22.44 -13.10 -2.91
C GLU A 225 21.29 -13.32 -1.93
N VAL A 226 21.24 -14.46 -1.22
CA VAL A 226 20.19 -14.76 -0.23
C VAL A 226 20.33 -13.94 1.06
N GLY A 227 21.53 -13.42 1.35
CA GLY A 227 21.79 -12.57 2.52
C GLY A 227 21.46 -11.08 2.33
N ARG A 228 20.95 -10.67 1.16
CA ARG A 228 20.49 -9.30 0.86
C ARG A 228 18.97 -9.25 0.80
#